data_AF-A0A0H1B3M8-F1
#
_entry.id   AF-A0A0H1B3M8-F1
#
_cell.length_a   1.000
_cell.length_b   1.000
_cell.length_c   1.000
_cell.angle_alpha   90.00
_cell.angle_beta   90.00
_cell.angle_gamma   90.00
#
_symmetry.space_group_name_H-M   'P 1'
#
loop_
_entity.id
_entity.type
_entity.pdbx_description
1 polymer ?
#
loop_
_entity_poly.entity_id
_entity_poly.type
_entity_poly.pdbx_seq_one_letter_code
_entity_poly.pdbx_strand_id
1 'polypeptide(L)'
;MLERLAQSDDDDIEPAIYYEAGPFVGPRDFLFCLLSLNKAKQPTHEIGIGMLKLLHLFLQWAPAPQDPKFVLTHPDLNMQNILVFEDGSMRALIDWDDVAAVPCLVGNKKYPSWLTRDWDPSIINLRLT
;
A
#
# COMPACT_ATOMS: atom_id res chain seq x y z
N MET A 1 -13.24 -3.12 23.59
CA MET A 1 -13.36 -4.35 24.40
C MET A 1 -14.55 -5.12 23.84
N LEU A 2 -14.29 -6.06 22.93
CA LEU A 2 -15.28 -7.04 22.48
C LEU A 2 -14.57 -8.39 22.42
N GLU A 3 -15.19 -9.34 23.10
CA GLU A 3 -14.61 -10.59 23.58
C GLU A 3 -14.43 -11.62 22.46
N ARG A 4 -13.30 -12.32 22.54
CA ARG A 4 -12.90 -13.42 21.66
C ARG A 4 -13.82 -14.62 21.92
N LEU A 5 -14.62 -14.99 20.93
CA LEU A 5 -15.15 -16.36 20.83
C LEU A 5 -14.06 -17.22 20.18
N ALA A 6 -13.51 -18.13 20.99
CA ALA A 6 -12.44 -19.04 20.64
C ALA A 6 -12.92 -20.22 19.78
N GLN A 7 -12.07 -20.67 18.87
CA GLN A 7 -11.88 -22.05 18.36
C GLN A 7 -10.67 -21.98 17.38
N SER A 8 -9.44 -22.28 17.80
CA SER A 8 -8.78 -23.61 17.90
C SER A 8 -8.67 -24.35 16.56
N ASP A 9 -7.55 -24.19 15.85
CA ASP A 9 -6.50 -25.21 15.69
C ASP A 9 -5.52 -24.79 14.57
N ASP A 10 -4.24 -24.83 14.89
CA ASP A 10 -3.12 -25.16 13.98
C ASP A 10 -2.91 -24.38 12.67
N ASP A 11 -2.90 -23.05 12.74
CA ASP A 11 -2.20 -22.21 11.76
C ASP A 11 -1.61 -20.99 12.50
N ASP A 12 -0.29 -20.82 12.47
CA ASP A 12 0.45 -19.62 12.95
C ASP A 12 0.13 -18.38 12.09
N ILE A 13 -1.11 -18.24 11.62
CA ILE A 13 -1.58 -17.06 10.90
C ILE A 13 -2.00 -16.07 11.97
N GLU A 14 -1.11 -15.10 12.27
CA GLU A 14 -1.53 -13.91 13.01
C GLU A 14 -2.81 -13.36 12.37
N PRO A 15 -3.89 -13.13 13.15
CA PRO A 15 -5.15 -12.69 12.59
C PRO A 15 -4.94 -11.35 11.87
N ALA A 16 -5.33 -11.28 10.60
CA ALA A 16 -5.23 -10.07 9.80
C ALA A 16 -5.94 -8.91 10.51
N ILE A 17 -5.18 -7.86 10.83
CA ILE A 17 -5.71 -6.65 11.46
C ILE A 17 -6.20 -5.73 10.34
N TYR A 18 -7.50 -5.73 10.10
CA TYR A 18 -8.12 -4.80 9.18
C TYR A 18 -8.26 -3.40 9.81
N TYR A 19 -7.93 -2.37 9.03
CA TYR A 19 -8.09 -0.98 9.43
C TYR A 19 -9.02 -0.27 8.45
N GLU A 20 -10.08 0.34 8.97
CA GLU A 20 -11.00 1.15 8.17
C GLU A 20 -10.52 2.61 8.15
N ALA A 21 -10.32 3.15 6.95
CA ALA A 21 -9.86 4.50 6.74
C ALA A 21 -10.73 5.21 5.69
N GLY A 22 -11.24 6.40 6.02
CA GLY A 22 -12.07 7.22 5.14
C GLY A 22 -13.54 7.26 5.58
N PRO A 23 -14.48 7.58 4.68
CA PRO A 23 -14.26 7.90 3.26
C PRO A 23 -13.44 9.18 3.07
N PHE A 24 -12.65 9.23 2.00
CA PHE A 24 -11.84 10.41 1.67
C PHE A 24 -12.45 11.19 0.52
N VAL A 25 -12.53 12.51 0.66
CA VAL A 25 -13.01 13.40 -0.42
C VAL A 25 -11.86 13.72 -1.39
N GLY A 26 -10.65 13.88 -0.87
CA GLY A 26 -9.49 14.31 -1.64
C GLY A 26 -8.28 13.38 -1.51
N PRO A 27 -7.39 13.35 -2.52
CA PRO A 27 -6.12 12.63 -2.46
C PRO A 27 -5.22 13.08 -1.31
N ARG A 28 -5.31 14.35 -0.94
CA ARG A 28 -4.51 14.93 0.13
C ARG A 28 -4.85 14.30 1.48
N ASP A 29 -6.14 14.15 1.80
CA ASP A 29 -6.60 13.56 3.06
C ASP A 29 -6.19 12.07 3.15
N PHE A 30 -6.33 11.36 2.03
CA PHE A 30 -5.85 9.98 1.91
C PHE A 30 -4.34 9.87 2.20
N LEU A 31 -3.51 10.73 1.58
CA LEU A 31 -2.06 10.69 1.77
C LEU A 31 -1.64 11.08 3.19
N PHE A 32 -2.33 12.04 3.82
CA PHE A 32 -2.08 12.38 5.23
C PHE A 32 -2.51 11.26 6.18
N CYS A 33 -3.60 10.55 5.86
CA CYS A 33 -4.00 9.35 6.60
C CYS A 33 -2.91 8.28 6.48
N LEU A 34 -2.45 7.95 5.27
CA LEU A 34 -1.38 7.00 5.02
C LEU A 34 -0.08 7.36 5.78
N LEU A 35 0.30 8.63 5.78
CA LEU A 35 1.45 9.12 6.55
C LEU A 35 1.24 8.97 8.07
N SER A 36 0.00 9.13 8.53
CA SER A 36 -0.37 9.02 9.95
C SER A 36 -0.46 7.57 10.43
N LEU A 37 -0.82 6.61 9.57
CA LEU A 37 -0.82 5.19 9.92
C LEU A 37 0.59 4.67 10.23
N ASN A 38 1.61 5.27 9.61
CA ASN A 38 3.01 5.00 9.94
C ASN A 38 3.44 5.56 11.32
N LYS A 39 2.61 6.36 12.03
CA LYS A 39 2.97 6.92 13.35
C LYS A 39 3.07 5.87 14.46
N ALA A 40 2.54 4.66 14.29
CA ALA A 40 2.82 3.56 15.23
C ALA A 40 4.32 3.16 15.23
N LYS A 41 5.07 3.57 14.20
CA LYS A 41 6.51 3.41 14.04
C LYS A 41 7.20 4.77 13.89
N GLN A 42 6.94 5.72 14.80
CA GLN A 42 7.66 7.00 14.74
C GLN A 42 9.18 6.73 14.77
N PRO A 43 9.93 7.21 13.77
CA PRO A 43 11.37 6.98 13.74
C PRO A 43 12.01 7.60 14.98
N THR A 44 12.81 6.81 15.68
CA THR A 44 13.57 7.25 16.86
C THR A 44 14.81 8.05 16.48
N HIS A 45 15.35 7.81 15.28
CA HIS A 45 16.54 8.48 14.78
C HIS A 45 16.22 9.81 14.06
N GLU A 46 17.08 10.81 14.25
CA GLU A 46 16.90 12.18 13.75
C GLU A 46 16.64 12.27 12.24
N ILE A 47 17.31 11.44 11.44
CA ILE A 47 17.14 11.40 9.98
C ILE A 47 15.70 11.02 9.62
N GLY A 48 15.15 9.99 10.26
CA GLY A 48 13.78 9.55 9.98
C GLY A 48 12.74 10.60 10.38
N ILE A 49 12.98 11.30 11.51
CA ILE A 49 12.14 12.43 11.94
C ILE A 49 12.20 13.56 10.89
N GLY A 50 13.39 13.89 10.40
CA GLY A 50 13.60 14.88 9.36
C GLY A 50 12.89 14.53 8.05
N MET A 51 13.01 13.28 7.60
CA MET A 51 12.32 12.77 6.41
C MET A 51 10.80 12.85 6.55
N LEU A 52 10.25 12.49 7.71
CA LEU A 52 8.80 12.57 7.95
C LEU A 52 8.30 14.02 7.88
N LYS A 53 9.06 14.97 8.45
CA LYS A 53 8.75 16.40 8.37
C LYS A 53 8.80 16.92 6.92
N LEU A 54 9.81 16.51 6.15
CA LEU A 54 9.91 16.87 4.73
C LEU A 54 8.76 16.30 3.90
N LEU A 55 8.39 15.03 4.11
CA LEU A 55 7.23 14.42 3.46
C LEU A 55 5.94 15.16 3.78
N HIS A 56 5.74 15.53 5.05
CA HIS A 56 4.58 16.33 5.46
C HIS A 56 4.56 17.68 4.74
N LEU A 57 5.69 18.37 4.66
CA LEU A 57 5.83 19.65 3.95
C LEU A 57 5.55 19.50 2.45
N PHE A 58 6.10 18.48 1.80
CA PHE A 58 5.87 18.23 0.38
C PHE A 58 4.40 17.93 0.08
N LEU A 59 3.71 17.17 0.93
CA LEU A 59 2.27 16.92 0.78
C LEU A 59 1.43 18.19 0.94
N GLN A 60 1.82 19.09 1.85
CA GLN A 60 1.15 20.39 2.01
C GLN A 60 1.29 21.26 0.76
N TRP A 61 2.47 21.23 0.12
CA TRP A 61 2.76 22.03 -1.07
C TRP A 61 2.32 21.39 -2.39
N ALA A 62 2.07 20.08 -2.40
CA ALA A 62 1.61 19.39 -3.58
C ALA A 62 0.28 19.99 -4.09
N PRO A 63 0.20 20.35 -5.39
CA PRO A 63 -1.02 20.92 -5.94
C PRO A 63 -2.16 19.89 -5.88
N ALA A 64 -3.34 20.36 -5.48
CA ALA A 64 -4.53 19.52 -5.52
C ALA A 64 -4.94 19.31 -7.00
N PRO A 65 -5.30 18.08 -7.40
CA PRO A 65 -5.86 17.86 -8.73
C PRO A 65 -7.22 18.54 -8.84
N GLN A 66 -7.52 19.12 -10.02
CA GLN A 66 -8.78 19.82 -10.28
C GLN A 66 -10.00 18.88 -10.23
N ASP A 67 -9.83 17.62 -10.64
CA ASP A 67 -10.86 16.58 -10.64
C ASP A 67 -10.29 15.33 -9.95
N PRO A 68 -10.35 15.26 -8.60
CA PRO A 68 -9.83 14.13 -7.85
C PRO A 68 -10.68 12.87 -8.09
N LYS A 69 -10.05 11.81 -8.60
CA LYS A 69 -10.69 10.51 -8.82
C LYS A 69 -10.03 9.43 -7.99
N PHE A 70 -10.88 8.56 -7.46
CA PHE A 70 -10.48 7.31 -6.82
C PHE A 70 -10.68 6.16 -7.80
N VAL A 71 -9.76 5.21 -7.77
CA VAL A 71 -9.77 4.01 -8.60
C VAL A 71 -9.54 2.80 -7.71
N LEU A 72 -10.19 1.69 -8.04
CA LEU A 72 -9.86 0.40 -7.44
C LEU A 72 -8.48 -0.01 -7.95
N THR A 73 -7.54 -0.25 -7.04
CA THR A 73 -6.16 -0.58 -7.39
C THR A 73 -5.74 -1.89 -6.77
N HIS A 74 -5.08 -2.73 -7.55
CA HIS A 74 -4.46 -3.94 -7.08
C HIS A 74 -3.34 -3.61 -6.06
N PRO A 75 -3.41 -4.16 -4.82
CA PRO A 75 -2.54 -3.74 -3.73
C PRO A 75 -1.06 -4.09 -3.97
N ASP A 76 -0.77 -5.23 -4.62
CA ASP A 76 0.57 -5.61 -5.07
C ASP A 76 0.60 -6.00 -6.56
N LEU A 77 0.56 -5.01 -7.48
CA LEU A 77 0.63 -5.27 -8.92
C LEU A 77 2.06 -5.58 -9.37
N ASN A 78 2.55 -6.75 -8.99
CA ASN A 78 3.87 -7.26 -9.34
C ASN A 78 3.75 -8.52 -10.24
N MET A 79 4.82 -8.85 -10.97
CA MET A 79 4.80 -9.87 -12.03
C MET A 79 4.31 -11.24 -11.56
N GLN A 80 4.53 -11.60 -10.29
CA GLN A 80 4.06 -12.86 -9.71
C GLN A 80 2.53 -12.93 -9.58
N ASN A 81 1.85 -11.78 -9.54
CA ASN A 81 0.40 -11.66 -9.43
C ASN A 81 -0.29 -11.53 -10.80
N ILE A 82 0.46 -11.66 -11.89
CA ILE A 82 -0.04 -11.60 -13.27
C ILE A 82 0.13 -12.97 -13.91
N LEU A 83 -0.98 -13.67 -14.14
CA LEU A 83 -0.98 -14.94 -14.87
C LEU A 83 -1.13 -14.66 -16.36
N VAL A 84 -0.33 -15.32 -17.19
CA VAL A 84 -0.33 -15.16 -18.65
C VAL A 84 -0.54 -16.50 -19.35
N PHE A 85 -1.05 -16.45 -20.58
CA PHE A 85 -1.04 -17.59 -21.51
C PHE A 85 0.34 -17.74 -22.18
N GLU A 86 0.55 -18.83 -22.92
CA GLU A 86 1.80 -19.09 -23.64
C GLU A 86 2.12 -18.03 -24.70
N ASP A 87 1.10 -17.39 -25.27
CA ASP A 87 1.25 -16.29 -26.23
C ASP A 87 1.59 -14.94 -25.58
N GLY A 88 1.72 -14.91 -24.25
CA GLY A 88 1.99 -13.70 -23.47
C GLY A 88 0.76 -12.83 -23.19
N SER A 89 -0.43 -13.22 -23.63
CA SER A 89 -1.66 -12.51 -23.27
C SER A 89 -2.03 -12.71 -21.79
N MET A 90 -2.56 -11.66 -21.15
CA MET A 90 -2.96 -11.72 -19.75
C MET A 90 -4.16 -12.67 -19.57
N ARG A 91 -4.04 -13.60 -18.62
CA ARG A 91 -5.07 -14.56 -18.26
C ARG A 91 -5.84 -14.15 -17.01
N ALA A 92 -5.14 -13.73 -15.96
CA ALA A 92 -5.75 -13.36 -14.68
C ALA A 92 -4.83 -12.49 -13.83
N LEU A 93 -5.45 -11.77 -12.89
CA LEU A 93 -4.79 -11.11 -11.76
C LEU A 93 -5.26 -11.77 -10.47
N ILE A 94 -4.32 -12.10 -9.59
CA ILE A 94 -4.56 -12.79 -8.31
C ILE A 94 -4.02 -11.96 -7.14
N ASP A 95 -4.31 -12.34 -5.90
CA ASP A 95 -3.78 -11.66 -4.70
C ASP A 95 -4.37 -10.24 -4.52
N TRP A 96 -5.70 -10.19 -4.50
CA TRP A 96 -6.50 -8.96 -4.33
C TRP A 96 -6.78 -8.61 -2.85
N ASP A 97 -6.16 -9.32 -1.91
CA ASP A 97 -6.32 -9.04 -0.48
C ASP A 97 -5.82 -7.63 -0.17
N ASP A 98 -6.55 -6.87 0.66
CA ASP A 98 -6.33 -5.45 0.94
C ASP A 98 -6.62 -4.47 -0.23
N VAL A 99 -7.39 -4.90 -1.25
CA VAL A 99 -7.85 -3.99 -2.31
C VAL A 99 -8.63 -2.79 -1.74
N ALA A 100 -8.29 -1.59 -2.20
CA ALA A 100 -8.95 -0.36 -1.79
C ALA A 100 -9.18 0.60 -2.95
N ALA A 101 -10.17 1.48 -2.79
CA ALA A 101 -10.32 2.65 -3.63
C ALA A 101 -9.30 3.71 -3.20
N VAL A 102 -8.36 4.05 -4.09
CA VAL A 102 -7.25 4.97 -3.80
C VAL A 102 -7.19 6.09 -4.82
N PRO A 103 -6.58 7.25 -4.51
CA PRO A 103 -6.37 8.30 -5.50
C PRO A 103 -5.60 7.80 -6.72
N CYS A 104 -5.96 8.24 -7.94
CA CYS A 104 -5.30 7.82 -9.19
C CYS A 104 -3.76 7.90 -9.15
N LEU A 105 -3.20 8.88 -8.43
CA LEU A 105 -1.75 9.12 -8.33
C LEU A 105 -0.99 7.99 -7.63
N VAL A 106 -1.63 7.28 -6.69
CA VAL A 106 -1.08 6.05 -6.07
C VAL A 106 -1.69 4.78 -6.65
N GLY A 107 -2.74 4.92 -7.45
CA GLY A 107 -3.42 3.85 -8.17
C GLY A 107 -2.86 3.61 -9.56
N ASN A 108 -3.74 3.61 -10.56
CA ASN A 108 -3.42 3.27 -11.95
C ASN A 108 -2.43 4.21 -12.67
N LYS A 109 -2.11 5.40 -12.11
CA LYS A 109 -1.07 6.28 -12.68
C LYS A 109 0.32 6.02 -12.09
N LYS A 110 0.44 5.15 -11.09
CA LYS A 110 1.72 4.72 -10.53
C LYS A 110 2.42 3.81 -11.54
N TYR A 111 3.74 3.97 -11.69
CA TYR A 111 4.55 3.01 -12.44
C TYR A 111 4.62 1.69 -11.66
N PRO A 112 4.26 0.54 -12.28
CA PRO A 112 4.53 -0.76 -11.69
C PRO A 112 6.04 -0.91 -11.42
N SER A 113 6.39 -1.41 -10.23
CA SER A 113 7.79 -1.52 -9.79
C SER A 113 8.63 -2.36 -10.76
N TRP A 114 8.04 -3.44 -11.28
CA TRP A 114 8.66 -4.37 -12.23
C TRP A 114 8.99 -3.76 -13.61
N LEU A 115 8.48 -2.57 -13.95
CA LEU A 115 8.94 -1.83 -15.13
C LEU A 115 10.24 -1.05 -14.88
N THR A 116 10.59 -0.83 -13.61
CA THR A 116 11.71 0.05 -13.22
C THR A 116 12.88 -0.71 -12.58
N ARG A 117 12.66 -1.97 -12.21
CA ARG A 117 13.66 -2.86 -11.61
C ARG A 117 13.38 -4.29 -12.04
N ASP A 118 14.43 -4.98 -12.50
CA ASP A 118 14.41 -6.43 -12.65
C ASP A 118 14.33 -7.10 -11.26
N TRP A 119 13.93 -8.37 -11.25
CA TRP A 119 13.85 -9.18 -10.04
C TRP A 119 15.23 -9.28 -9.37
N ASP A 120 15.42 -8.61 -8.23
CA ASP A 120 16.64 -8.70 -7.42
C ASP A 120 16.38 -9.60 -6.19
N PRO A 121 16.89 -10.84 -6.17
CA PRO A 121 16.74 -11.76 -5.05
C PRO A 121 17.36 -11.25 -3.74
N SER A 122 18.31 -10.31 -3.80
CA SER A 122 18.99 -9.77 -2.62
C SER A 122 18.14 -8.77 -1.82
N ILE A 123 17.09 -8.22 -2.44
CA ILE A 123 16.15 -7.30 -1.79
C ILE A 123 15.04 -8.04 -1.02
N ILE A 124 14.74 -9.30 -1.39
CA ILE A 124 13.64 -10.11 -0.83
C ILE A 124 13.95 -10.60 0.61
N ASN A 125 15.21 -10.57 1.05
CA ASN A 125 15.60 -10.94 2.42
C ASN A 125 15.48 -9.81 3.46
N LEU A 126 14.84 -8.68 3.11
CA LEU A 126 14.41 -7.68 4.09
C LEU A 126 12.90 -7.77 4.35
N ARG A 127 12.37 -8.98 4.52
CA ARG A 127 11.26 -9.15 5.47
C ARG A 127 11.86 -8.95 6.85
N LEU A 128 11.43 -7.87 7.49
CA LEU A 128 11.83 -7.45 8.83
C LEU A 128 11.84 -8.65 9.78
N THR A 129 13.03 -9.08 10.18
CA THR A 129 13.24 -9.61 11.54
C THR A 129 13.01 -8.51 12.56
#